data_AF-A0A560G339-F1
#
_entry.id   AF-A0A560G339-F1
#
_cell.length_a   1.000
_cell.length_b   1.000
_cell.length_c   1.000
_cell.angle_alpha   90.00
_cell.angle_beta   90.00
_cell.angle_gamma   90.00
#
_symmetry.space_group_name_H-M   'P 1'
#
loop_
_entity.id
_entity.type
_entity.pdbx_description
1 polymer ?
#
loop_
_entity_poly.entity_id
_entity_poly.type
_entity_poly.pdbx_seq_one_letter_code
_entity_poly.pdbx_strand_id
1 'polypeptide(L)'
;MTGNTDNAYGRVVAKAWADAAFKARLLADPAGTLAAEGVVVPPGVRLTLVEDSATIQTLVLPARPADLSDDDLAGIAGGTPWPRCMCLCGP
;
A
#
# COMPACT_ATOMS: atom_id res chain seq x y z
N MET A 1 17.24 -8.45 -1.86
CA MET A 1 16.13 -7.64 -1.30
C MET A 1 15.76 -6.59 -2.33
N THR A 2 14.92 -6.94 -3.30
CA THR A 2 14.44 -5.99 -4.30
C THR A 2 12.94 -5.87 -4.09
N GLY A 3 12.56 -4.98 -3.17
CA GLY A 3 11.16 -4.62 -2.98
C GLY A 3 10.70 -3.87 -4.21
N ASN A 4 9.98 -4.56 -5.09
CA ASN A 4 8.94 -4.03 -5.99
C ASN A 4 8.92 -2.50 -6.21
N THR A 5 9.98 -1.93 -6.79
CA THR A 5 10.07 -0.49 -7.11
C THR A 5 9.53 -0.15 -8.49
N ASP A 6 8.95 -1.13 -9.19
CA ASP A 6 8.37 -0.93 -10.53
C ASP A 6 6.90 -0.45 -10.47
N ASN A 7 6.40 -0.11 -9.27
CA ASN A 7 5.10 0.54 -9.12
C ASN A 7 5.26 2.07 -9.24
N ALA A 8 4.30 2.73 -9.89
CA ALA A 8 4.32 4.18 -10.08
C ALA A 8 4.43 4.99 -8.76
N TYR A 9 4.17 4.35 -7.62
CA TYR A 9 4.18 4.94 -6.28
C TYR A 9 5.55 4.94 -5.62
N GLY A 10 6.50 4.07 -5.99
CA GLY A 10 7.81 3.95 -5.34
C GLY A 10 8.61 5.26 -5.43
N ARG A 11 8.58 5.92 -6.59
CA ARG A 11 9.20 7.24 -6.79
C ARG A 11 8.56 8.33 -5.94
N VAL A 12 7.25 8.27 -5.74
CA VAL A 12 6.49 9.24 -4.95
C VAL A 12 6.84 9.09 -3.47
N VAL A 13 6.94 7.84 -2.98
CA VAL A 13 7.36 7.55 -1.61
C VAL A 13 8.79 8.03 -1.35
N ALA A 14 9.72 7.71 -2.26
CA ALA A 14 11.11 8.17 -2.14
C ALA A 14 11.21 9.70 -2.09
N LYS A 15 10.44 10.40 -2.94
CA LYS A 15 10.37 11.87 -2.95
C LYS A 15 9.77 12.43 -1.66
N ALA A 16 8.74 11.79 -1.11
CA ALA A 16 8.14 12.19 0.17
C ALA A 16 9.09 12.04 1.36
N TRP A 17 10.03 11.09 1.32
CA TRP A 17 11.07 11.00 2.36
C TRP A 17 12.17 12.06 2.19
N ALA A 18 12.50 12.44 0.97
CA ALA A 18 13.55 13.42 0.69
C ALA A 18 13.08 14.89 0.83
N ASP A 19 11.80 15.18 0.56
CA ASP A 19 11.24 16.53 0.57
C ASP A 19 10.03 16.62 1.51
N ALA A 20 10.23 17.27 2.65
CA ALA A 20 9.19 17.47 3.66
C ALA A 20 8.04 18.36 3.18
N ALA A 21 8.29 19.32 2.27
CA ALA A 21 7.24 20.16 1.70
C ALA A 21 6.41 19.39 0.67
N PHE A 22 7.03 18.50 -0.10
CA PHE A 22 6.31 17.55 -0.94
C PHE A 22 5.44 16.60 -0.11
N LYS A 23 5.99 16.04 0.97
CA LYS A 23 5.25 15.18 1.89
C LYS A 23 4.04 15.88 2.51
N ALA A 24 4.20 17.12 2.97
CA ALA A 24 3.10 17.91 3.53
C ALA A 24 1.98 18.14 2.50
N ARG A 25 2.33 18.44 1.24
CA ARG A 25 1.35 18.55 0.14
C ARG A 25 0.66 17.22 -0.16
N LEU A 26 1.42 16.13 -0.19
CA LEU A 26 0.89 14.80 -0.46
C LEU A 26 -0.08 14.34 0.63
N LEU A 27 0.16 14.70 1.89
CA LEU A 27 -0.77 14.43 3.01
C LEU A 27 -2.05 15.28 2.92
N ALA A 28 -1.95 16.52 2.45
CA ALA A 28 -3.08 17.44 2.34
C ALA A 28 -3.97 17.17 1.13
N ASP A 29 -3.37 16.92 -0.04
CA ASP A 29 -4.07 16.59 -1.29
C ASP A 29 -3.32 15.47 -2.04
N PRO A 30 -3.58 14.19 -1.67
CA PRO A 30 -2.91 13.06 -2.28
C PRO A 30 -3.20 12.95 -3.77
N ALA A 31 -4.46 13.14 -4.18
CA ALA A 31 -4.88 12.95 -5.56
C ALA A 31 -4.31 14.02 -6.48
N GLY A 32 -4.38 15.30 -6.09
CA GLY A 32 -3.79 16.39 -6.87
C GLY A 32 -2.26 16.31 -6.94
N THR A 33 -1.61 15.93 -5.84
CA THR A 33 -0.15 15.76 -5.81
C THR A 33 0.29 14.59 -6.70
N LEU A 34 -0.43 13.46 -6.67
CA LEU A 34 -0.15 12.32 -7.56
C LEU A 34 -0.37 12.66 -9.03
N ALA A 35 -1.44 13.39 -9.36
CA ALA A 35 -1.72 13.84 -10.72
C ALA A 35 -0.60 14.76 -11.25
N ALA A 36 -0.05 15.64 -10.41
CA ALA A 36 1.09 16.50 -10.76
C ALA A 36 2.39 15.71 -11.04
N GLU A 37 2.56 14.54 -10.41
CA GLU A 37 3.67 13.61 -10.66
C GLU A 37 3.38 12.62 -11.81
N GLY A 38 2.28 12.82 -12.54
CA GLY A 38 1.87 11.98 -13.67
C GLY A 38 1.32 10.60 -13.29
N VAL A 39 0.85 10.43 -12.05
CA VAL A 39 0.16 9.21 -11.60
C VAL A 39 -1.35 9.40 -11.78
N VAL A 40 -1.96 8.55 -12.61
CA VAL A 40 -3.41 8.61 -12.88
C VAL A 40 -4.17 7.95 -11.74
N VAL A 41 -5.01 8.72 -11.06
CA VAL A 41 -5.97 8.21 -10.07
C VAL A 41 -7.32 7.97 -10.76
N PRO A 42 -7.97 6.81 -10.55
CA PRO A 42 -9.27 6.54 -11.16
C PRO A 42 -10.34 7.57 -10.76
N PRO A 43 -11.20 7.99 -11.68
CA PRO A 43 -12.28 8.93 -11.37
C PRO A 43 -13.26 8.29 -10.35
N GLY A 44 -13.73 9.10 -9.40
CA GLY A 44 -14.70 8.66 -8.38
C GLY A 44 -14.07 7.96 -7.17
N VAL A 45 -12.76 7.76 -7.13
CA VAL A 45 -12.06 7.21 -5.96
C VAL A 45 -11.49 8.33 -5.11
N ARG A 46 -11.81 8.33 -3.81
CA ARG A 46 -11.13 9.20 -2.83
C ARG A 46 -9.86 8.50 -2.37
N LEU A 47 -8.72 9.15 -2.58
CA LEU A 47 -7.43 8.66 -2.11
C LEU A 47 -7.07 9.34 -0.79
N THR A 48 -6.73 8.55 0.22
CA THR A 48 -6.26 9.03 1.53
C THR A 48 -4.87 8.47 1.75
N LEU A 49 -3.92 9.33 2.09
CA LEU A 49 -2.58 8.91 2.51
C LEU A 49 -2.57 8.75 4.04
N VAL A 50 -2.11 7.60 4.52
CA VAL A 50 -1.85 7.35 5.94
C VAL A 50 -0.35 7.16 6.10
N GLU A 51 0.27 7.99 6.93
CA GLU A 51 1.65 7.81 7.33
C GLU A 51 1.73 6.78 8.45
N ASP A 52 2.59 5.77 8.27
CA ASP A 52 2.88 4.81 9.31
C ASP A 52 3.74 5.45 10.40
N SER A 53 3.42 5.16 11.66
CA SER A 53 4.10 5.73 12.83
C SER A 53 4.37 4.65 13.86
N ALA A 54 5.40 4.86 14.69
CA ALA A 54 5.85 3.85 15.66
C ALA A 54 4.79 3.44 16.70
N THR A 55 3.71 4.22 16.84
CA THR A 55 2.67 4.02 17.86
C THR A 55 1.31 3.65 17.27
N ILE A 56 1.13 3.72 15.94
CA ILE A 56 -0.16 3.49 15.28
C ILE A 56 0.02 2.41 14.22
N GLN A 57 -0.69 1.30 14.40
CA GLN A 57 -0.78 0.24 13.41
C GLN A 57 -2.02 0.46 12.55
N THR A 58 -1.84 0.50 11.23
CA THR A 58 -2.94 0.71 10.27
C THR A 58 -3.34 -0.62 9.62
N LEU A 59 -4.61 -1.00 9.75
CA LEU A 59 -5.18 -2.18 9.10
C LEU A 59 -6.12 -1.76 7.97
N VAL A 60 -5.82 -2.18 6.74
CA VAL A 60 -6.70 -1.97 5.58
C VAL A 60 -7.61 -3.18 5.44
N LEU A 61 -8.91 -2.99 5.69
CA LEU A 61 -9.92 -4.00 5.42
C LEU A 61 -10.46 -3.79 3.99
N PRO A 62 -10.18 -4.71 3.04
CA PRO A 62 -10.73 -4.60 1.68
C PRO A 62 -12.27 -4.73 1.70
N ALA A 63 -12.92 -4.15 0.69
CA ALA A 63 -14.35 -4.32 0.50
C ALA A 63 -14.71 -5.81 0.36
N ARG A 64 -15.86 -6.21 0.91
CA ARG A 64 -16.34 -7.58 0.77
C ARG A 64 -16.49 -7.90 -0.73
N PRO A 65 -15.80 -8.91 -1.27
CA PRO A 65 -16.03 -9.36 -2.64
C PRO A 65 -17.48 -9.82 -2.78
N ALA A 66 -18.14 -9.41 -3.86
CA ALA A 66 -19.59 -9.54 -4.00
C ALA A 66 -20.08 -10.95 -4.39
N ASP A 67 -19.19 -11.92 -4.62
CA ASP A 67 -19.61 -13.25 -5.07
C ASP A 67 -18.55 -14.30 -4.75
N LEU A 68 -18.54 -14.77 -3.51
CA LEU A 68 -17.71 -15.90 -3.09
C LEU A 68 -18.54 -16.83 -2.22
N SER A 69 -18.50 -18.12 -2.57
CA SER A 69 -18.96 -19.16 -1.65
C SER A 69 -18.05 -19.19 -0.43
N ASP A 70 -18.55 -19.74 0.68
CA ASP A 70 -17.79 -19.82 1.93
C ASP A 70 -16.43 -20.55 1.77
N ASP A 71 -16.30 -21.40 0.75
CA ASP A 71 -15.07 -22.13 0.42
C ASP A 71 -13.95 -21.24 -0.16
N ASP A 72 -14.27 -20.09 -0.76
CA ASP A 72 -13.28 -19.18 -1.35
C ASP A 72 -12.78 -18.10 -0.37
N LEU A 73 -13.43 -17.92 0.78
CA LEU A 73 -13.08 -16.89 1.77
C LEU A 73 -11.71 -17.13 2.44
N ALA A 74 -11.26 -18.39 2.54
CA ALA A 74 -10.00 -18.72 3.20
C ALA A 74 -8.76 -18.21 2.45
N GLY A 75 -8.86 -17.93 1.15
CA GLY A 75 -7.74 -17.53 0.29
C GLY A 75 -7.51 -16.03 0.14
N ILE A 76 -8.43 -15.17 0.62
CA ILE A 76 -8.45 -13.74 0.25
C ILE A 76 -7.91 -12.82 1.34
N ALA A 77 -7.84 -13.29 2.59
CA ALA A 77 -7.07 -12.59 3.60
C ALA A 77 -5.58 -12.64 3.20
N GLY A 78 -5.09 -11.56 2.59
CA GLY A 78 -3.71 -11.40 2.11
C GLY A 78 -2.64 -11.38 3.20
N GLY A 79 -2.88 -12.01 4.35
CA GLY A 79 -1.82 -12.53 5.19
C GLY A 79 -1.64 -13.98 4.81
N THR A 80 -0.64 -14.31 3.99
CA THR A 80 -0.26 -15.70 3.72
C THR A 80 -0.33 -16.49 5.03
N PRO A 81 -1.19 -17.52 5.17
CA PRO A 81 -1.00 -18.48 6.23
C PRO A 81 0.36 -19.11 5.94
N TRP A 82 1.34 -18.78 6.78
CA TRP A 82 2.71 -19.23 6.63
C TRP A 82 2.73 -20.71 6.23
N PRO A 83 3.33 -21.11 5.11
CA PRO A 83 3.67 -22.50 4.97
C PRO A 83 4.67 -22.80 6.08
N ARG A 84 4.31 -23.77 6.91
CA ARG A 84 5.16 -24.40 7.92
C ARG A 84 6.48 -24.88 7.29
N CYS A 85 7.50 -24.03 7.27
CA CYS A 85 8.93 -24.34 7.10
C CYS A 85 9.67 -23.00 7.27
N MET A 86 10.04 -22.54 8.46
CA MET A 86 11.00 -23.12 9.39
C MET A 86 12.26 -23.65 8.66
N CYS A 87 13.32 -22.83 8.71
CA CYS A 87 14.73 -23.17 8.51
C CYS A 87 15.19 -23.62 7.11
N LEU A 88 15.60 -22.65 6.28
CA LEU A 88 16.71 -22.83 5.33
C LEU A 88 17.55 -21.53 5.26
N CYS A 89 18.08 -21.11 6.42
CA CYS A 89 19.34 -20.37 6.48
C CYS A 89 20.33 -21.28 7.23
N GLY A 90 21.23 -21.87 6.47
CA GLY A 90 22.43 -22.58 6.89
C GLY A 90 23.39 -22.57 5.71
N PRO A 91 24.72 -22.48 5.97
CA PRO A 91 25.68 -21.64 5.22
C PRO A 91 25.79 -21.91 3.73
#